data_AF-A0A522VAZ8-F1
#
_entry.id   AF-A0A522VAZ8-F1
#
_cell.length_a   1.000
_cell.length_b   1.000
_cell.length_c   1.000
_cell.angle_alpha   90.00
_cell.angle_beta   90.00
_cell.angle_gamma   90.00
#
_symmetry.space_group_name_H-M   'P 1'
#
loop_
_entity.id
_entity.type
_entity.pdbx_description
1 polymer ?
#
loop_
_entity_poly.entity_id
_entity_poly.type
_entity_poly.pdbx_seq_one_letter_code
_entity_poly.pdbx_strand_id
1 'polypeptide(L)'
;MVAAKTYNFPLAPINVGYAVRTFNGVERYAQRTLQGWLDGISTPSVTFAAPIQRKIAFFILAFAAGLSVADAGSTPPAEKYSAPAYSAQHQHARVKVLTVGEGAQRAYAFIPDDPPPKKAPVVLFHHGWLGVSPKNFGALIDHLVRRGAVVIYPVYQEPPHTMPSAITELAATADRQALAEVAHLYPELMDLEKVMYYGYSMGAAISLNLASAPDKYGLPGPRALALMAPGNAHHVMHGPESASIIGDLAKIPADLPVVLVGGQADTAIGLPTARAWAAKLCHVQKDRRRLFIFPSDQSGKAQVKAGHGSPGAPDSRYDFPDSHGAVPGVIPARAGFEASASLNTLDFAGYWKIVGGLLDWLAFNRYPDEVFGDNAEATFLGGWPDGKPYKPAVIETPCR
;
A
#
# COMPACT_ATOMS: atom_id res chain seq x y z
N MET A 1 72.99 21.08 -27.88
CA MET A 1 72.67 22.51 -27.67
C MET A 1 71.93 23.02 -28.88
N VAL A 2 70.69 23.48 -28.68
CA VAL A 2 69.82 24.42 -29.45
C VAL A 2 68.39 24.07 -28.98
N ALA A 3 67.95 24.55 -27.81
CA ALA A 3 67.20 25.80 -27.58
C ALA A 3 65.71 25.69 -27.93
N ALA A 4 64.90 25.30 -26.94
CA ALA A 4 63.45 25.39 -26.96
C ALA A 4 63.00 26.83 -26.62
N LYS A 5 62.12 27.41 -27.45
CA LYS A 5 61.47 28.70 -27.18
C LYS A 5 60.19 28.46 -26.38
N THR A 6 60.17 28.93 -25.14
CA THR A 6 58.98 29.14 -24.33
C THR A 6 58.41 30.54 -24.61
N TYR A 7 57.10 30.64 -24.85
CA TYR A 7 56.37 31.90 -24.83
C TYR A 7 55.56 31.97 -23.54
N ASN A 8 55.93 32.91 -22.66
CA ASN A 8 55.15 33.32 -21.49
C ASN A 8 54.08 34.32 -21.92
N PHE A 9 52.82 34.08 -21.53
CA PHE A 9 51.79 35.11 -21.46
C PHE A 9 51.36 35.31 -20.00
N PRO A 10 51.11 36.55 -19.56
CA PRO A 10 50.76 36.86 -18.18
C PRO A 10 49.31 36.45 -17.88
N LEU A 11 49.10 35.83 -16.72
CA LEU A 11 47.77 35.56 -16.17
C LEU A 11 47.17 36.88 -15.65
N ALA A 12 46.15 37.38 -16.34
CA ALA A 12 45.16 38.29 -15.77
C ALA A 12 43.92 37.47 -15.36
N PRO A 13 43.25 37.78 -14.23
CA PRO A 13 42.11 37.00 -13.77
C PRO A 13 40.89 37.29 -14.66
N ILE A 14 40.42 36.27 -15.38
CA ILE A 14 39.14 36.32 -16.10
C ILE A 14 38.06 35.83 -15.13
N ASN A 15 37.16 36.75 -14.80
CA ASN A 15 35.96 36.51 -14.04
C ASN A 15 34.96 35.79 -14.96
N VAL A 16 34.75 34.48 -14.77
CA VAL A 16 33.73 33.70 -15.48
C VAL A 16 32.70 33.21 -14.49
N GLY A 17 31.63 33.99 -14.32
CA GLY A 17 30.41 33.53 -13.66
C GLY A 17 29.65 32.58 -14.58
N TYR A 18 29.86 31.28 -14.44
CA TYR A 18 28.88 30.27 -14.83
C TYR A 18 28.04 29.92 -13.60
N ALA A 19 26.77 30.29 -13.66
CA ALA A 19 25.77 29.94 -12.66
C ALA A 19 25.57 28.41 -12.65
N VAL A 20 26.10 27.75 -11.63
CA VAL A 20 25.69 26.40 -11.23
C VAL A 20 24.25 26.52 -10.72
N ARG A 21 23.26 26.28 -11.59
CA ARG A 21 21.90 25.97 -11.15
C ARG A 21 21.93 24.55 -10.58
N THR A 22 22.22 24.42 -9.30
CA THR A 22 21.95 23.20 -8.55
C THR A 22 20.45 22.91 -8.61
N PHE A 23 20.08 21.72 -9.07
CA PHE A 23 18.72 21.21 -9.06
C PHE A 23 18.27 20.94 -7.62
N ASN A 24 17.91 22.00 -6.89
CA ASN A 24 17.37 21.95 -5.51
C ASN A 24 15.92 21.38 -5.45
N GLY A 25 15.49 20.56 -6.42
CA GLY A 25 14.12 20.05 -6.54
C GLY A 25 13.91 18.75 -5.77
N VAL A 26 14.83 17.79 -5.94
CA VAL A 26 14.78 16.47 -5.30
C VAL A 26 14.96 16.59 -3.78
N GLU A 27 15.85 17.48 -3.35
CA GLU A 27 16.12 17.73 -1.92
C GLU A 27 14.94 18.44 -1.23
N ARG A 28 14.25 19.36 -1.93
CA ARG A 28 13.04 20.01 -1.41
C ARG A 28 11.82 19.09 -1.39
N TYR A 29 11.73 18.12 -2.31
CA TYR A 29 10.71 17.08 -2.27
C TYR A 29 10.99 16.09 -1.13
N ALA A 30 12.23 15.61 -0.99
CA ALA A 30 12.63 14.79 0.15
C ALA A 30 12.39 15.49 1.49
N GLN A 31 12.68 16.80 1.59
CA GLN A 31 12.41 17.60 2.79
C GLN A 31 10.92 17.85 3.04
N ARG A 32 10.07 18.10 2.01
CA ARG A 32 8.62 18.28 2.23
C ARG A 32 7.92 16.98 2.58
N THR A 33 8.38 15.86 2.02
CA THR A 33 7.93 14.52 2.39
C THR A 33 8.43 14.19 3.80
N LEU A 34 9.69 14.49 4.18
CA LEU A 34 10.17 14.33 5.56
C LEU A 34 9.46 15.24 6.57
N GLN A 35 9.10 16.47 6.20
CA GLN A 35 8.45 17.41 7.13
C GLN A 35 7.02 16.95 7.46
N GLY A 36 6.29 16.43 6.47
CA GLY A 36 5.00 15.77 6.70
C GLY A 36 5.10 14.49 7.54
N TRP A 37 6.28 13.87 7.60
CA TRP A 37 6.60 12.71 8.42
C TRP A 37 6.99 13.04 9.88
N LEU A 38 7.56 14.23 10.15
CA LEU A 38 8.09 14.60 11.48
C LEU A 38 7.08 15.32 12.39
N ASP A 39 6.04 15.93 11.83
CA ASP A 39 5.02 16.66 12.62
C ASP A 39 4.10 15.74 13.48
N GLY A 40 4.34 14.42 13.46
CA GLY A 40 3.63 13.43 14.28
C GLY A 40 4.26 13.10 15.63
N ILE A 41 5.36 13.76 16.02
CA ILE A 41 6.08 13.44 17.26
C ILE A 41 5.72 14.45 18.35
N SER A 42 4.74 14.11 19.18
CA SER A 42 4.69 14.60 20.56
C SER A 42 4.33 13.46 21.50
N THR A 43 5.30 13.04 22.32
CA THR A 43 5.11 12.07 23.41
C THR A 43 5.57 12.70 24.71
N PRO A 44 4.74 12.71 25.77
CA PRO A 44 5.24 12.68 27.13
C PRO A 44 5.33 11.22 27.60
N SER A 45 6.51 10.87 28.10
CA SER A 45 6.86 9.61 28.75
C SER A 45 6.20 9.48 30.12
N VAL A 46 5.65 8.31 30.43
CA VAL A 46 5.31 7.90 31.81
C VAL A 46 5.88 6.51 32.05
N THR A 47 6.74 6.42 33.05
CA THR A 47 7.36 5.20 33.58
C THR A 47 6.42 4.51 34.57
N PHE A 48 6.33 3.17 34.50
CA PHE A 48 5.79 2.36 35.60
C PHE A 48 6.75 1.22 35.92
N ALA A 49 7.08 1.12 37.21
CA ALA A 49 7.79 0.01 37.82
C ALA A 49 6.79 -1.10 38.24
N ALA A 50 7.19 -2.36 38.05
CA ALA A 50 6.61 -3.54 38.72
C ALA A 50 7.46 -3.86 39.98
N PRO A 51 7.24 -4.94 40.78
CA PRO A 51 6.20 -6.01 40.71
C PRO A 51 5.60 -6.42 42.08
N ILE A 52 4.44 -7.09 42.15
CA ILE A 52 4.08 -7.96 43.31
C ILE A 52 3.31 -9.22 42.85
N GLN A 53 3.71 -10.35 43.43
CA GLN A 53 3.26 -11.72 43.16
C GLN A 53 1.93 -12.13 43.85
N ARG A 54 1.24 -13.07 43.17
CA ARG A 54 0.44 -14.23 43.64
C ARG A 54 -0.62 -14.04 44.74
N LYS A 55 -1.87 -14.41 44.40
CA LYS A 55 -2.62 -15.55 44.98
C LYS A 55 -3.89 -15.80 44.15
N ILE A 56 -4.02 -17.01 43.60
CA ILE A 56 -5.22 -17.49 42.90
C ILE A 56 -6.11 -18.18 43.93
N ALA A 57 -7.35 -17.73 44.07
CA ALA A 57 -8.41 -18.43 44.78
C ALA A 57 -9.51 -18.77 43.77
N PHE A 58 -9.81 -20.06 43.63
CA PHE A 58 -10.92 -20.57 42.82
C PHE A 58 -12.23 -20.37 43.57
N PHE A 59 -13.16 -19.61 42.98
CA PHE A 59 -14.58 -19.66 43.34
C PHE A 59 -15.36 -20.17 42.14
N ILE A 60 -15.89 -21.39 42.26
CA ILE A 60 -16.88 -21.94 41.34
C ILE A 60 -18.23 -21.43 41.82
N LEU A 61 -18.79 -20.43 41.12
CA LEU A 61 -20.22 -20.11 41.21
C LEU A 61 -20.92 -20.75 40.01
N ALA A 62 -21.72 -21.77 40.29
CA ALA A 62 -22.64 -22.35 39.32
C ALA A 62 -23.79 -21.35 39.10
N PHE A 63 -23.81 -20.68 37.95
CA PHE A 63 -24.98 -19.97 37.46
C PHE A 63 -25.66 -20.84 36.41
N ALA A 64 -26.90 -21.24 36.70
CA ALA A 64 -27.75 -21.96 35.77
C ALA A 64 -28.01 -21.09 34.53
N ALA A 65 -27.53 -21.55 33.37
CA ALA A 65 -27.75 -20.92 32.10
C ALA A 65 -29.21 -21.12 31.66
N GLY A 66 -29.99 -20.04 31.65
CA GLY A 66 -31.09 -19.91 30.71
C GLY A 66 -30.48 -19.74 29.31
N LEU A 67 -30.51 -20.79 28.50
CA LEU A 67 -30.16 -20.73 27.08
C LEU A 67 -31.25 -19.93 26.35
N SER A 68 -31.13 -18.60 26.38
CA SER A 68 -31.66 -17.82 25.27
C SER A 68 -30.83 -18.18 24.06
N VAL A 69 -31.48 -18.75 23.05
CA VAL A 69 -30.93 -18.85 21.70
C VAL A 69 -30.66 -17.40 21.26
N ALA A 70 -29.41 -16.97 21.40
CA ALA A 70 -28.96 -15.74 20.81
C ALA A 70 -29.19 -15.89 19.30
N ASP A 71 -30.00 -14.99 18.75
CA ASP A 71 -30.03 -14.75 17.33
C ASP A 71 -28.58 -14.66 16.86
N ALA A 72 -28.19 -15.40 15.83
CA ALA A 72 -26.84 -15.39 15.28
C ALA A 72 -26.64 -14.06 14.55
N GLY A 73 -26.64 -12.97 15.33
CA GLY A 73 -26.43 -11.61 14.87
C GLY A 73 -25.02 -11.52 14.30
N SER A 74 -24.93 -10.99 13.09
CA SER A 74 -23.65 -10.66 12.46
C SER A 74 -22.73 -9.92 13.43
N THR A 75 -21.47 -10.35 13.53
CA THR A 75 -20.44 -9.67 14.34
C THR A 75 -20.45 -8.16 14.01
N PRO A 76 -20.57 -7.26 15.00
CA PRO A 76 -20.60 -5.83 14.76
C PRO A 76 -19.38 -5.35 13.95
N PRO A 77 -19.52 -4.39 13.02
CA PRO A 77 -18.40 -3.90 12.21
C PRO A 77 -17.18 -3.44 13.03
N ALA A 78 -17.40 -2.84 14.21
CA ALA A 78 -16.33 -2.41 15.10
C ALA A 78 -15.46 -3.58 15.60
N GLU A 79 -16.07 -4.73 15.86
CA GLU A 79 -15.35 -5.94 16.27
C GLU A 79 -14.67 -6.59 15.05
N LYS A 80 -15.40 -6.70 13.94
CA LYS A 80 -14.94 -7.30 12.67
C LYS A 80 -13.68 -6.62 12.11
N TYR A 81 -13.59 -5.30 12.21
CA TYR A 81 -12.48 -4.50 11.68
C TYR A 81 -11.50 -4.02 12.77
N SER A 82 -11.37 -4.77 13.85
CA SER A 82 -10.40 -4.49 14.91
C SER A 82 -9.04 -5.15 14.63
N ALA A 83 -7.96 -4.61 15.23
CA ALA A 83 -6.62 -5.21 15.10
C ALA A 83 -6.57 -6.69 15.58
N PRO A 84 -7.21 -7.07 16.71
CA PRO A 84 -7.31 -8.48 17.08
C PRO A 84 -8.06 -9.34 16.05
N ALA A 85 -9.14 -8.83 15.45
CA ALA A 85 -9.88 -9.56 14.42
C ALA A 85 -9.02 -9.80 13.17
N TYR A 86 -8.24 -8.82 12.74
CA TYR A 86 -7.30 -9.01 11.62
C TYR A 86 -6.16 -9.97 11.95
N SER A 87 -5.67 -9.98 13.19
CA SER A 87 -4.65 -10.93 13.63
C SER A 87 -5.20 -12.36 13.70
N ALA A 88 -6.47 -12.52 14.11
CA ALA A 88 -7.15 -13.81 14.17
C ALA A 88 -7.38 -14.44 12.78
N GLN A 89 -7.30 -13.66 11.70
CA GLN A 89 -7.40 -14.16 10.32
C GLN A 89 -6.09 -14.78 9.81
N HIS A 90 -4.98 -14.66 10.53
CA HIS A 90 -3.69 -15.20 10.11
C HIS A 90 -3.70 -16.74 10.18
N GLN A 91 -3.63 -17.39 9.02
CA GLN A 91 -3.58 -18.85 8.86
C GLN A 91 -2.16 -19.39 8.73
N HIS A 92 -1.20 -18.51 8.39
CA HIS A 92 0.20 -18.87 8.16
C HIS A 92 1.10 -18.18 9.18
N ALA A 93 1.98 -18.95 9.81
CA ALA A 93 2.83 -18.45 10.88
C ALA A 93 4.00 -17.62 10.35
N ARG A 94 4.50 -17.91 9.14
CA ARG A 94 5.71 -17.27 8.59
C ARG A 94 5.46 -16.68 7.21
N VAL A 95 6.32 -15.73 6.86
CA VAL A 95 6.41 -15.17 5.52
C VAL A 95 7.80 -15.49 4.98
N LYS A 96 7.88 -16.29 3.92
CA LYS A 96 9.11 -16.47 3.14
C LYS A 96 9.30 -15.26 2.23
N VAL A 97 10.54 -14.84 2.06
CA VAL A 97 10.91 -13.77 1.13
C VAL A 97 11.81 -14.36 0.06
N LEU A 98 11.34 -14.29 -1.18
CA LEU A 98 12.14 -14.58 -2.36
C LEU A 98 12.49 -13.25 -3.02
N THR A 99 13.77 -13.06 -3.36
CA THR A 99 14.23 -11.89 -4.10
C THR A 99 14.64 -12.33 -5.50
N VAL A 100 14.23 -11.56 -6.50
CA VAL A 100 14.63 -11.74 -7.90
C VAL A 100 15.10 -10.41 -8.46
N GLY A 101 16.11 -10.44 -9.33
CA GLY A 101 16.66 -9.25 -9.96
C GLY A 101 17.44 -8.36 -8.99
N GLU A 102 17.90 -7.23 -9.51
CA GLU A 102 18.72 -6.25 -8.81
C GLU A 102 18.29 -4.84 -9.20
N GLY A 103 18.50 -3.87 -8.31
CA GLY A 103 18.22 -2.46 -8.61
C GLY A 103 16.77 -2.21 -9.01
N ALA A 104 16.54 -1.51 -10.13
CA ALA A 104 15.22 -1.17 -10.63
C ALA A 104 14.46 -2.40 -11.17
N GLN A 105 15.14 -3.50 -11.50
CA GLN A 105 14.47 -4.74 -11.90
C GLN A 105 14.21 -5.67 -10.72
N ARG A 106 14.61 -5.28 -9.51
CA ARG A 106 14.41 -6.10 -8.32
C ARG A 106 12.93 -6.23 -7.97
N ALA A 107 12.55 -7.41 -7.51
CA ALA A 107 11.26 -7.67 -6.91
C ALA A 107 11.40 -8.59 -5.69
N TYR A 108 10.49 -8.41 -4.75
CA TYR A 108 10.32 -9.27 -3.59
C TYR A 108 9.00 -10.04 -3.74
N ALA A 109 9.05 -11.36 -3.64
CA ALA A 109 7.87 -12.19 -3.47
C ALA A 109 7.76 -12.60 -1.99
N PHE A 110 6.68 -12.16 -1.35
CA PHE A 110 6.32 -12.55 0.00
C PHE A 110 5.34 -13.72 -0.06
N ILE A 111 5.73 -14.85 0.51
CA ILE A 111 5.08 -16.13 0.32
C ILE A 111 4.60 -16.68 1.67
N PRO A 112 3.33 -17.12 1.79
CA PRO A 112 2.83 -17.73 3.01
C PRO A 112 3.53 -19.05 3.30
N ASP A 113 3.90 -19.26 4.56
CA ASP A 113 4.57 -20.49 4.99
C ASP A 113 4.17 -20.88 6.42
N ASP A 114 4.38 -22.16 6.74
CA ASP A 114 4.09 -22.76 8.05
C ASP A 114 2.60 -22.66 8.47
N PRO A 115 1.73 -23.50 7.86
CA PRO A 115 1.96 -24.32 6.65
C PRO A 115 1.76 -23.49 5.37
N PRO A 116 2.41 -23.81 4.23
CA PRO A 116 2.07 -23.14 2.96
C PRO A 116 0.66 -23.55 2.46
N PRO A 117 -0.08 -22.65 1.80
CA PRO A 117 -1.35 -22.98 1.15
C PRO A 117 -1.10 -23.85 -0.09
N LYS A 118 -2.10 -24.64 -0.49
CA LYS A 118 -2.02 -25.46 -1.72
C LYS A 118 -2.05 -24.60 -2.99
N LYS A 119 -2.86 -23.54 -2.97
CA LYS A 119 -3.04 -22.60 -4.06
C LYS A 119 -3.40 -21.25 -3.45
N ALA A 120 -2.73 -20.19 -3.88
CA ALA A 120 -2.81 -18.86 -3.28
C ALA A 120 -3.23 -17.82 -4.31
N PRO A 121 -4.17 -16.91 -4.00
CA PRO A 121 -4.36 -15.71 -4.82
C PRO A 121 -3.08 -14.87 -4.82
N VAL A 122 -2.88 -14.08 -5.87
CA VAL A 122 -1.69 -13.23 -6.04
C VAL A 122 -2.07 -11.76 -5.95
N VAL A 123 -1.25 -10.97 -5.26
CA VAL A 123 -1.35 -9.51 -5.23
C VAL A 123 -0.10 -8.92 -5.87
N LEU A 124 -0.25 -8.21 -6.98
CA LEU A 124 0.83 -7.35 -7.50
C LEU A 124 0.70 -5.99 -6.81
N PHE A 125 1.70 -5.61 -6.02
CA PHE A 125 1.67 -4.48 -5.11
C PHE A 125 2.58 -3.35 -5.63
N HIS A 126 2.00 -2.38 -6.32
CA HIS A 126 2.71 -1.26 -6.93
C HIS A 126 2.77 -0.06 -5.97
N HIS A 127 3.98 0.31 -5.53
CA HIS A 127 4.20 1.35 -4.52
C HIS A 127 4.17 2.79 -5.07
N GLY A 128 4.36 3.77 -4.20
CA GLY A 128 4.43 5.20 -4.59
C GLY A 128 5.81 5.58 -5.12
N TRP A 129 5.97 6.80 -5.63
CA TRP A 129 7.29 7.28 -6.04
C TRP A 129 8.31 7.20 -4.89
N LEU A 130 9.50 6.65 -5.16
CA LEU A 130 10.59 6.41 -4.19
C LEU A 130 10.25 5.41 -3.07
N GLY A 131 9.13 4.71 -3.17
CA GLY A 131 8.74 3.67 -2.22
C GLY A 131 9.53 2.37 -2.37
N VAL A 132 10.82 2.39 -2.67
CA VAL A 132 11.60 1.18 -3.02
C VAL A 132 11.69 0.15 -1.88
N SER A 133 11.53 0.58 -0.64
CA SER A 133 11.47 -0.29 0.55
C SER A 133 10.01 -0.64 0.89
N PRO A 134 9.65 -1.93 1.07
CA PRO A 134 8.29 -2.35 1.42
C PRO A 134 7.81 -1.88 2.80
N LYS A 135 8.72 -1.35 3.64
CA LYS A 135 8.50 -0.93 5.02
C LYS A 135 7.15 -0.26 5.24
N ASN A 136 6.83 0.75 4.45
CA ASN A 136 5.64 1.61 4.65
C ASN A 136 4.31 0.84 4.54
N PHE A 137 4.31 -0.33 3.89
CA PHE A 137 3.15 -1.20 3.75
C PHE A 137 3.36 -2.55 4.46
N GLY A 138 4.44 -2.69 5.22
CA GLY A 138 4.88 -3.97 5.75
C GLY A 138 3.81 -4.70 6.56
N ALA A 139 3.00 -4.00 7.35
CA ALA A 139 1.93 -4.63 8.11
C ALA A 139 0.76 -5.10 7.22
N LEU A 140 0.43 -4.36 6.14
CA LEU A 140 -0.57 -4.79 5.17
C LEU A 140 -0.05 -6.00 4.37
N ILE A 141 1.20 -5.95 3.89
CA ILE A 141 1.83 -7.07 3.19
C ILE A 141 1.85 -8.31 4.09
N ASP A 142 2.33 -8.19 5.33
CA ASP A 142 2.34 -9.28 6.32
C ASP A 142 0.93 -9.85 6.52
N HIS A 143 -0.08 -8.99 6.65
CA HIS A 143 -1.45 -9.43 6.84
C HIS A 143 -2.00 -10.21 5.64
N LEU A 144 -1.80 -9.71 4.41
CA LEU A 144 -2.26 -10.38 3.19
C LEU A 144 -1.57 -11.73 3.00
N VAL A 145 -0.27 -11.77 3.23
CA VAL A 145 0.51 -13.01 3.10
C VAL A 145 0.08 -14.01 4.15
N ARG A 146 -0.03 -13.60 5.42
CA ARG A 146 -0.43 -14.50 6.50
C ARG A 146 -1.90 -14.93 6.43
N ARG A 147 -2.72 -14.31 5.58
CA ARG A 147 -4.06 -14.78 5.17
C ARG A 147 -4.06 -15.75 3.99
N GLY A 148 -2.93 -15.95 3.34
CA GLY A 148 -2.73 -16.96 2.30
C GLY A 148 -2.52 -16.41 0.88
N ALA A 149 -2.28 -15.12 0.72
CA ALA A 149 -1.92 -14.55 -0.59
C ALA A 149 -0.41 -14.59 -0.83
N VAL A 150 0.02 -14.76 -2.09
CA VAL A 150 1.39 -14.40 -2.50
C VAL A 150 1.38 -12.92 -2.88
N VAL A 151 2.27 -12.11 -2.30
CA VAL A 151 2.38 -10.68 -2.61
C VAL A 151 3.69 -10.41 -3.34
N ILE A 152 3.62 -9.85 -4.54
CA ILE A 152 4.77 -9.41 -5.32
C ILE A 152 4.93 -7.89 -5.16
N TYR A 153 6.13 -7.47 -4.79
CA TYR A 153 6.50 -6.07 -4.61
C TYR A 153 7.69 -5.74 -5.53
N PRO A 154 7.45 -5.14 -6.71
CA PRO A 154 8.52 -4.70 -7.60
C PRO A 154 9.11 -3.38 -7.11
N VAL A 155 10.43 -3.21 -7.25
CA VAL A 155 11.17 -1.99 -6.88
C VAL A 155 11.03 -0.91 -7.97
N TYR A 156 11.17 -1.30 -9.25
CA TYR A 156 11.02 -0.47 -10.48
C TYR A 156 11.68 0.93 -10.49
N GLN A 157 12.53 1.24 -9.51
CA GLN A 157 13.21 2.50 -9.37
C GLN A 157 14.60 2.33 -8.74
N GLU A 158 15.58 2.94 -9.38
CA GLU A 158 16.85 3.32 -8.77
C GLU A 158 16.94 4.84 -8.81
N PRO A 159 16.64 5.52 -7.70
CA PRO A 159 16.82 6.96 -7.62
C PRO A 159 18.32 7.33 -7.70
N PRO A 160 18.71 8.43 -8.36
CA PRO A 160 17.89 9.39 -9.12
C PRO A 160 17.72 9.03 -10.60
N HIS A 161 18.09 7.82 -11.02
CA HIS A 161 18.26 7.44 -12.43
C HIS A 161 16.97 7.04 -13.16
N THR A 162 15.87 6.85 -12.43
CA THR A 162 14.61 6.37 -13.01
C THR A 162 13.66 7.52 -13.37
N MET A 163 13.23 7.56 -14.63
CA MET A 163 12.23 8.52 -15.12
C MET A 163 10.81 7.97 -14.95
N PRO A 164 9.79 8.82 -14.67
CA PRO A 164 8.40 8.36 -14.56
C PRO A 164 7.91 7.59 -15.80
N SER A 165 8.35 7.97 -17.01
CA SER A 165 7.97 7.29 -18.24
C SER A 165 8.41 5.82 -18.33
N ALA A 166 9.43 5.42 -17.56
CA ALA A 166 9.99 4.07 -17.59
C ALA A 166 9.33 3.10 -16.59
N ILE A 167 8.70 3.61 -15.52
CA ILE A 167 8.35 2.79 -14.36
C ILE A 167 7.30 1.71 -14.64
N THR A 168 6.39 1.92 -15.61
CA THR A 168 5.39 0.89 -15.95
C THR A 168 6.05 -0.35 -16.55
N GLU A 169 7.02 -0.16 -17.45
CA GLU A 169 7.73 -1.28 -18.10
C GLU A 169 8.69 -1.98 -17.11
N LEU A 170 9.34 -1.20 -16.23
CA LEU A 170 10.19 -1.73 -15.18
C LEU A 170 9.38 -2.55 -14.16
N ALA A 171 8.22 -2.04 -13.72
CA ALA A 171 7.33 -2.77 -12.83
C ALA A 171 6.84 -4.07 -13.47
N ALA A 172 6.38 -4.02 -14.73
CA ALA A 172 5.96 -5.22 -15.47
C ALA A 172 7.06 -6.27 -15.57
N THR A 173 8.29 -5.84 -15.83
CA THR A 173 9.44 -6.74 -15.95
C THR A 173 9.77 -7.39 -14.61
N ALA A 174 9.84 -6.61 -13.53
CA ALA A 174 10.11 -7.11 -12.19
C ALA A 174 8.99 -8.05 -11.70
N ASP A 175 7.72 -7.72 -11.93
CA ASP A 175 6.57 -8.58 -11.63
C ASP A 175 6.67 -9.92 -12.37
N ARG A 176 6.92 -9.89 -13.68
CA ARG A 176 7.02 -11.10 -14.51
C ARG A 176 8.18 -12.00 -14.06
N GLN A 177 9.33 -11.41 -13.74
CA GLN A 177 10.49 -12.15 -13.23
C GLN A 177 10.18 -12.81 -11.88
N ALA A 178 9.54 -12.09 -10.95
CA ALA A 178 9.15 -12.64 -9.66
C ALA A 178 8.12 -13.77 -9.80
N LEU A 179 7.08 -13.58 -10.63
CA LEU A 179 6.08 -14.61 -10.90
C LEU A 179 6.72 -15.88 -11.49
N ALA A 180 7.64 -15.73 -12.45
CA ALA A 180 8.34 -16.85 -13.06
C ALA A 180 9.18 -17.63 -12.03
N GLU A 181 9.92 -16.92 -11.17
CA GLU A 181 10.76 -17.58 -10.15
C GLU A 181 9.91 -18.26 -9.06
N VAL A 182 8.81 -17.64 -8.62
CA VAL A 182 7.87 -18.30 -7.68
C VAL A 182 7.30 -19.56 -8.32
N ALA A 183 6.88 -19.52 -9.59
CA ALA A 183 6.34 -20.68 -10.28
C ALA A 183 7.40 -21.80 -10.46
N HIS A 184 8.67 -21.44 -10.64
CA HIS A 184 9.77 -22.39 -10.73
C HIS A 184 10.07 -23.08 -9.39
N LEU A 185 10.20 -22.31 -8.31
CA LEU A 185 10.57 -22.82 -6.98
C LEU A 185 9.39 -23.46 -6.23
N TYR A 186 8.18 -22.98 -6.49
CA TYR A 186 6.94 -23.44 -5.86
C TYR A 186 5.88 -23.70 -6.94
N PRO A 187 6.02 -24.79 -7.72
CA PRO A 187 5.03 -25.15 -8.72
C PRO A 187 3.63 -25.23 -8.10
N GLU A 188 2.63 -24.77 -8.85
CA GLU A 188 1.21 -24.80 -8.46
C GLU A 188 0.79 -23.90 -7.29
N LEU A 189 1.74 -23.26 -6.58
CA LEU A 189 1.43 -22.39 -5.44
C LEU A 189 0.52 -21.22 -5.84
N MET A 190 0.75 -20.58 -6.98
CA MET A 190 0.00 -19.39 -7.39
C MET A 190 -1.23 -19.72 -8.21
N ASP A 191 -2.35 -19.10 -7.86
CA ASP A 191 -3.57 -19.08 -8.66
C ASP A 191 -3.60 -17.82 -9.54
N LEU A 192 -3.06 -17.92 -10.75
CA LEU A 192 -3.00 -16.79 -11.70
C LEU A 192 -4.37 -16.39 -12.28
N GLU A 193 -5.45 -17.13 -11.97
CA GLU A 193 -6.82 -16.71 -12.26
C GLU A 193 -7.43 -15.82 -11.14
N LYS A 194 -6.71 -15.69 -10.01
CA LYS A 194 -7.09 -14.95 -8.80
C LYS A 194 -6.03 -13.90 -8.47
N VAL A 195 -5.91 -12.90 -9.34
CA VAL A 195 -4.91 -11.84 -9.22
C VAL A 195 -5.58 -10.51 -8.90
N MET A 196 -5.07 -9.79 -7.90
CA MET A 196 -5.46 -8.39 -7.62
C MET A 196 -4.27 -7.50 -7.89
N TYR A 197 -4.50 -6.32 -8.48
CA TYR A 197 -3.48 -5.27 -8.48
C TYR A 197 -3.82 -4.24 -7.40
N TYR A 198 -2.86 -4.00 -6.53
CA TYR A 198 -2.89 -2.93 -5.56
C TYR A 198 -1.94 -1.84 -6.02
N GLY A 199 -2.42 -0.60 -6.10
CA GLY A 199 -1.60 0.53 -6.49
C GLY A 199 -1.73 1.68 -5.51
N TYR A 200 -0.62 2.15 -4.97
CA TYR A 200 -0.58 3.35 -4.12
C TYR A 200 0.09 4.52 -4.84
N SER A 201 -0.50 5.71 -4.76
CA SER A 201 0.07 6.92 -5.38
C SER A 201 0.41 6.66 -6.85
N MET A 202 1.64 6.90 -7.30
CA MET A 202 2.00 6.62 -8.68
C MET A 202 1.94 5.13 -9.08
N GLY A 203 1.99 4.22 -8.10
CA GLY A 203 1.67 2.81 -8.28
C GLY A 203 0.26 2.57 -8.80
N ALA A 204 -0.70 3.43 -8.46
CA ALA A 204 -2.06 3.33 -9.02
C ALA A 204 -2.10 3.59 -10.53
N ALA A 205 -1.26 4.50 -11.04
CA ALA A 205 -1.11 4.70 -12.49
C ALA A 205 -0.46 3.48 -13.16
N ILE A 206 0.56 2.88 -12.51
CA ILE A 206 1.17 1.62 -12.98
C ILE A 206 0.11 0.53 -13.05
N SER A 207 -0.62 0.26 -11.97
CA SER A 207 -1.64 -0.80 -11.93
C SER A 207 -2.70 -0.63 -13.02
N LEU A 208 -3.17 0.61 -13.27
CA LEU A 208 -4.13 0.89 -14.35
C LEU A 208 -3.54 0.62 -15.73
N ASN A 209 -2.29 1.03 -15.98
CA ASN A 209 -1.62 0.76 -17.25
C ASN A 209 -1.47 -0.75 -17.50
N LEU A 210 -1.01 -1.49 -16.49
CA LEU A 210 -0.85 -2.93 -16.57
C LEU A 210 -2.20 -3.63 -16.78
N ALA A 211 -3.23 -3.22 -16.06
CA ALA A 211 -4.58 -3.78 -16.18
C ALA A 211 -5.26 -3.48 -17.52
N SER A 212 -4.88 -2.38 -18.19
CA SER A 212 -5.44 -2.02 -19.51
C SER A 212 -4.92 -2.89 -20.66
N ALA A 213 -3.80 -3.60 -20.46
CA ALA A 213 -3.17 -4.44 -21.47
C ALA A 213 -2.26 -5.52 -20.84
N PRO A 214 -2.78 -6.42 -19.98
CA PRO A 214 -1.95 -7.39 -19.25
C PRO A 214 -1.12 -8.28 -20.18
N ASP A 215 -1.70 -8.72 -21.30
CA ASP A 215 -1.02 -9.54 -22.31
C ASP A 215 0.21 -8.84 -22.92
N LYS A 216 0.13 -7.52 -23.15
CA LYS A 216 1.26 -6.72 -23.65
C LYS A 216 2.45 -6.79 -22.69
N TYR A 217 2.17 -6.84 -21.40
CA TYR A 217 3.19 -6.85 -20.34
C TYR A 217 3.62 -8.27 -19.93
N GLY A 218 2.96 -9.31 -20.47
CA GLY A 218 3.18 -10.69 -20.08
C GLY A 218 2.78 -10.96 -18.63
N LEU A 219 1.71 -10.31 -18.17
CA LEU A 219 1.17 -10.45 -16.81
C LEU A 219 -0.22 -11.09 -16.84
N PRO A 220 -0.62 -11.81 -15.77
CA PRO A 220 -1.99 -12.29 -15.65
C PRO A 220 -2.97 -11.11 -15.53
N GLY A 221 -4.12 -11.19 -16.18
CA GLY A 221 -5.16 -10.17 -16.04
C GLY A 221 -5.67 -10.07 -14.58
N PRO A 222 -5.85 -8.87 -14.01
CA PRO A 222 -6.39 -8.74 -12.67
C PRO A 222 -7.89 -9.07 -12.65
N ARG A 223 -8.36 -9.53 -11.49
CA ARG A 223 -9.76 -9.72 -11.12
C ARG A 223 -10.32 -8.59 -10.24
N ALA A 224 -9.45 -7.71 -9.75
CA ALA A 224 -9.81 -6.50 -9.01
C ALA A 224 -8.65 -5.49 -9.00
N LEU A 225 -9.00 -4.20 -8.95
CA LEU A 225 -8.09 -3.08 -8.75
C LEU A 225 -8.40 -2.35 -7.44
N ALA A 226 -7.39 -2.22 -6.58
CA ALA A 226 -7.44 -1.43 -5.35
C ALA A 226 -6.45 -0.26 -5.44
N LEU A 227 -6.97 0.95 -5.69
CA LEU A 227 -6.18 2.13 -6.04
C LEU A 227 -6.22 3.16 -4.90
N MET A 228 -5.15 3.24 -4.12
CA MET A 228 -5.07 4.03 -2.90
C MET A 228 -4.32 5.35 -3.14
N ALA A 229 -4.93 6.47 -2.78
CA ALA A 229 -4.37 7.81 -2.90
C ALA A 229 -3.68 8.06 -4.27
N PRO A 230 -4.36 7.83 -5.40
CA PRO A 230 -3.73 7.71 -6.71
C PRO A 230 -2.91 8.95 -7.12
N GLY A 231 -1.80 8.71 -7.81
CA GLY A 231 -0.83 9.72 -8.23
C GLY A 231 -0.36 9.51 -9.68
N ASN A 232 0.41 10.47 -10.20
CA ASN A 232 0.79 10.57 -11.60
C ASN A 232 2.11 11.38 -11.69
N ALA A 233 2.76 11.35 -12.85
CA ALA A 233 4.13 11.88 -13.02
C ALA A 233 4.27 13.37 -12.67
N HIS A 234 3.27 14.20 -12.99
CA HIS A 234 3.32 15.64 -12.70
C HIS A 234 3.31 15.99 -11.22
N HIS A 235 3.00 15.05 -10.32
CA HIS A 235 3.14 15.28 -8.88
C HIS A 235 4.59 15.14 -8.38
N VAL A 236 5.47 14.52 -9.17
CA VAL A 236 6.84 14.19 -8.76
C VAL A 236 7.91 14.80 -9.66
N MET A 237 7.56 15.17 -10.89
CA MET A 237 8.44 15.81 -11.87
C MET A 237 7.82 17.09 -12.44
N HIS A 238 8.67 17.93 -13.03
CA HIS A 238 8.29 19.14 -13.76
C HIS A 238 8.79 19.07 -15.20
N GLY A 239 8.32 19.97 -16.06
CA GLY A 239 8.77 20.02 -17.46
C GLY A 239 8.25 18.84 -18.29
N PRO A 240 8.92 18.49 -19.41
CA PRO A 240 8.52 17.36 -20.26
C PRO A 240 8.39 16.03 -19.52
N GLU A 241 9.19 15.82 -18.47
CA GLU A 241 9.21 14.60 -17.65
C GLU A 241 7.97 14.46 -16.74
N SER A 242 7.18 15.53 -16.59
CA SER A 242 5.91 15.53 -15.87
C SER A 242 4.74 14.96 -16.67
N ALA A 243 4.97 14.63 -17.95
CA ALA A 243 3.95 14.07 -18.84
C ALA A 243 3.26 12.87 -18.20
N SER A 244 1.94 12.82 -18.32
CA SER A 244 1.16 11.78 -17.68
C SER A 244 1.57 10.41 -18.22
N ILE A 245 1.79 9.48 -17.29
CA ILE A 245 2.14 8.10 -17.64
C ILE A 245 0.90 7.23 -17.85
N ILE A 246 -0.30 7.75 -17.55
CA ILE A 246 -1.52 6.96 -17.63
C ILE A 246 -1.98 6.83 -19.09
N GLY A 247 -2.27 5.60 -19.49
CA GLY A 247 -2.84 5.30 -20.79
C GLY A 247 -4.33 5.62 -20.89
N ASP A 248 -4.95 5.09 -21.94
CA ASP A 248 -6.38 5.21 -22.18
C ASP A 248 -7.18 4.33 -21.21
N LEU A 249 -7.90 4.97 -20.29
CA LEU A 249 -8.73 4.28 -19.29
C LEU A 249 -9.97 3.61 -19.88
N ALA A 250 -10.38 3.96 -21.11
CA ALA A 250 -11.49 3.27 -21.79
C ALA A 250 -11.17 1.80 -22.07
N LYS A 251 -9.89 1.40 -22.03
CA LYS A 251 -9.45 0.01 -22.19
C LYS A 251 -9.62 -0.85 -20.95
N ILE A 252 -9.93 -0.27 -19.79
CA ILE A 252 -10.25 -1.06 -18.61
C ILE A 252 -11.54 -1.85 -18.86
N PRO A 253 -11.57 -3.18 -18.65
CA PRO A 253 -12.77 -3.98 -18.88
C PRO A 253 -13.95 -3.48 -18.06
N ALA A 254 -15.14 -3.50 -18.65
CA ALA A 254 -16.35 -2.96 -18.01
C ALA A 254 -16.75 -3.76 -16.76
N ASP A 255 -16.41 -5.04 -16.69
CA ASP A 255 -16.69 -5.95 -15.58
C ASP A 255 -15.55 -6.02 -14.55
N LEU A 256 -14.40 -5.38 -14.80
CA LEU A 256 -13.29 -5.34 -13.86
C LEU A 256 -13.65 -4.47 -12.65
N PRO A 257 -13.60 -5.00 -11.42
CA PRO A 257 -13.83 -4.23 -10.20
C PRO A 257 -12.74 -3.20 -9.97
N VAL A 258 -13.13 -1.94 -9.76
CA VAL A 258 -12.21 -0.83 -9.52
C VAL A 258 -12.64 -0.03 -8.30
N VAL A 259 -11.78 -0.02 -7.28
CA VAL A 259 -11.96 0.81 -6.09
C VAL A 259 -10.89 1.89 -6.07
N LEU A 260 -11.32 3.15 -6.03
CA LEU A 260 -10.44 4.30 -5.78
C LEU A 260 -10.69 4.84 -4.38
N VAL A 261 -9.62 5.18 -3.67
CA VAL A 261 -9.70 5.79 -2.34
C VAL A 261 -8.88 7.07 -2.31
N GLY A 262 -9.52 8.19 -1.92
CA GLY A 262 -8.86 9.47 -1.65
C GLY A 262 -9.00 9.87 -0.19
N GLY A 263 -7.94 10.44 0.39
CA GLY A 263 -8.01 11.04 1.71
C GLY A 263 -8.48 12.49 1.64
N GLN A 264 -9.40 12.92 2.51
CA GLN A 264 -9.92 14.29 2.52
C GLN A 264 -8.82 15.35 2.71
N ALA A 265 -7.75 15.01 3.45
CA ALA A 265 -6.61 15.89 3.67
C ALA A 265 -5.51 15.75 2.59
N ASP A 266 -5.66 14.85 1.63
CA ASP A 266 -4.79 14.73 0.46
C ASP A 266 -5.31 15.57 -0.71
N THR A 267 -5.28 16.89 -0.52
CA THR A 267 -5.92 17.86 -1.40
C THR A 267 -5.12 18.17 -2.68
N ALA A 268 -3.89 17.68 -2.78
CA ALA A 268 -2.97 18.02 -3.88
C ALA A 268 -2.70 16.85 -4.83
N ILE A 269 -2.76 15.60 -4.35
CA ILE A 269 -2.36 14.42 -5.14
C ILE A 269 -3.52 13.44 -5.22
N GLY A 270 -3.77 12.70 -4.14
CA GLY A 270 -4.64 11.52 -4.15
C GLY A 270 -6.09 11.84 -4.46
N LEU A 271 -6.70 12.75 -3.71
CA LEU A 271 -8.14 13.01 -3.86
C LEU A 271 -8.51 13.65 -5.21
N PRO A 272 -7.82 14.72 -5.68
CA PRO A 272 -8.09 15.27 -7.01
C PRO A 272 -7.91 14.23 -8.12
N THR A 273 -6.85 13.41 -8.04
CA THR A 273 -6.58 12.37 -9.03
C THR A 273 -7.62 11.26 -9.02
N ALA A 274 -8.03 10.80 -7.82
CA ALA A 274 -9.06 9.78 -7.67
C ALA A 274 -10.39 10.23 -8.31
N ARG A 275 -10.81 11.47 -8.05
CA ARG A 275 -12.01 12.06 -8.68
C ARG A 275 -11.87 12.15 -10.20
N ALA A 276 -10.73 12.65 -10.68
CA ALA A 276 -10.49 12.80 -12.11
C ALA A 276 -10.51 11.46 -12.86
N TRP A 277 -9.96 10.39 -12.26
CA TRP A 277 -9.95 9.07 -12.87
C TRP A 277 -11.30 8.35 -12.73
N ALA A 278 -11.98 8.46 -11.59
CA ALA A 278 -13.30 7.90 -11.40
C ALA A 278 -14.31 8.45 -12.44
N ALA A 279 -14.22 9.73 -12.78
CA ALA A 279 -15.03 10.35 -13.84
C ALA A 279 -14.72 9.81 -15.26
N LYS A 280 -13.55 9.19 -15.47
CA LYS A 280 -13.15 8.56 -16.73
C LYS A 280 -13.42 7.06 -16.79
N LEU A 281 -13.84 6.44 -15.68
CA LEU A 281 -14.14 5.01 -15.56
C LEU A 281 -15.65 4.74 -15.58
N CYS A 282 -16.43 5.64 -16.20
CA CYS A 282 -17.89 5.55 -16.20
C CYS A 282 -18.47 4.45 -17.10
N HIS A 283 -17.63 3.77 -17.88
CA HIS A 283 -18.02 2.54 -18.59
C HIS A 283 -17.90 1.28 -17.72
N VAL A 284 -17.14 1.30 -16.62
CA VAL A 284 -17.08 0.20 -15.65
C VAL A 284 -18.43 0.06 -14.97
N GLN A 285 -18.94 -1.16 -14.81
CA GLN A 285 -20.25 -1.44 -14.24
C GLN A 285 -20.42 -0.79 -12.85
N LYS A 286 -21.62 -0.25 -12.58
CA LYS A 286 -21.90 0.55 -11.38
C LYS A 286 -21.66 -0.23 -10.08
N ASP A 287 -22.02 -1.51 -10.06
CA ASP A 287 -21.82 -2.44 -8.94
C ASP A 287 -20.38 -2.98 -8.84
N ARG A 288 -19.48 -2.52 -9.73
CA ARG A 288 -18.05 -2.88 -9.79
C ARG A 288 -17.13 -1.67 -9.64
N ARG A 289 -17.65 -0.45 -9.57
CA ARG A 289 -16.85 0.76 -9.39
C ARG A 289 -17.19 1.47 -8.09
N ARG A 290 -16.19 1.92 -7.35
CA ARG A 290 -16.38 2.68 -6.11
C ARG A 290 -15.32 3.76 -5.96
N LEU A 291 -15.73 4.97 -5.58
CA LEU A 291 -14.85 6.04 -5.15
C LEU A 291 -15.17 6.37 -3.69
N PHE A 292 -14.25 6.06 -2.79
CA PHE A 292 -14.31 6.43 -1.39
C PHE A 292 -13.51 7.69 -1.10
N ILE A 293 -14.04 8.53 -0.23
CA ILE A 293 -13.33 9.63 0.41
C ILE A 293 -13.29 9.38 1.90
N PHE A 294 -12.08 9.20 2.42
CA PHE A 294 -11.86 9.00 3.85
C PHE A 294 -11.64 10.35 4.53
N PRO A 295 -12.48 10.73 5.52
CA PRO A 295 -12.28 11.97 6.25
C PRO A 295 -11.10 11.86 7.22
N SER A 296 -10.48 12.99 7.52
CA SER A 296 -9.75 13.14 8.79
C SER A 296 -10.76 13.32 9.92
N ASP A 297 -10.40 12.89 11.11
CA ASP A 297 -11.26 13.02 12.29
C ASP A 297 -10.42 13.14 13.57
N GLN A 298 -11.05 13.59 14.65
CA GLN A 298 -10.40 13.74 15.96
C GLN A 298 -11.38 13.44 17.10
N SER A 299 -10.88 12.84 18.18
CA SER A 299 -11.60 12.77 19.46
C SER A 299 -10.66 13.04 20.63
N GLY A 300 -10.97 14.08 21.40
CA GLY A 300 -10.11 14.55 22.48
C GLY A 300 -8.75 15.01 21.94
N LYS A 301 -7.68 14.34 22.37
CA LYS A 301 -6.30 14.59 21.91
C LYS A 301 -5.86 13.68 20.76
N ALA A 302 -6.64 12.64 20.46
CA ALA A 302 -6.31 11.72 19.38
C ALA A 302 -6.81 12.28 18.05
N GLN A 303 -5.95 12.26 17.03
CA GLN A 303 -6.26 12.74 15.70
C GLN A 303 -5.78 11.74 14.67
N VAL A 304 -6.59 11.52 13.64
CA VAL A 304 -6.22 10.75 12.46
C VAL A 304 -6.38 11.64 11.24
N LYS A 305 -5.30 11.78 10.48
CA LYS A 305 -5.27 12.58 9.26
C LYS A 305 -5.33 11.67 8.04
N ALA A 306 -6.39 11.78 7.25
CA ALA A 306 -6.51 11.11 5.95
C ALA A 306 -5.72 11.87 4.87
N GLY A 307 -4.39 11.96 5.05
CA GLY A 307 -3.45 12.58 4.10
C GLY A 307 -2.87 11.59 3.09
N HIS A 308 -1.93 12.04 2.25
CA HIS A 308 -1.35 11.21 1.19
C HIS A 308 -0.72 9.91 1.73
N GLY A 309 0.05 10.01 2.82
CA GLY A 309 0.66 8.86 3.48
C GLY A 309 -0.28 8.04 4.38
N SER A 310 -1.58 8.33 4.41
CA SER A 310 -2.55 7.64 5.27
C SER A 310 -2.69 6.14 5.00
N PRO A 311 -2.56 5.62 3.75
CA PRO A 311 -2.51 4.17 3.50
C PRO A 311 -1.22 3.49 4.00
N GLY A 312 -0.52 4.10 4.97
CA GLY A 312 0.76 3.64 5.51
C GLY A 312 0.54 2.79 6.76
N ALA A 313 1.07 1.56 6.72
CA ALA A 313 1.04 0.63 7.84
C ALA A 313 2.48 0.08 8.02
N PRO A 314 3.40 0.90 8.55
CA PRO A 314 4.82 0.57 8.55
C PRO A 314 5.12 -0.64 9.44
N ASP A 315 6.02 -1.51 8.98
CA ASP A 315 6.57 -2.59 9.79
C ASP A 315 8.09 -2.69 9.54
N SER A 316 8.86 -2.57 10.62
CA SER A 316 10.33 -2.57 10.59
C SER A 316 10.94 -3.86 10.07
N ARG A 317 10.23 -4.99 10.11
CA ARG A 317 10.71 -6.27 9.55
C ARG A 317 10.82 -6.22 8.02
N TYR A 318 10.12 -5.28 7.38
CA TYR A 318 10.06 -5.09 5.93
C TYR A 318 10.95 -3.92 5.47
N ASP A 319 11.87 -3.45 6.31
CA ASP A 319 12.78 -2.35 5.99
C ASP A 319 13.95 -2.83 5.12
N PHE A 320 13.77 -2.76 3.79
CA PHE A 320 14.75 -3.14 2.77
C PHE A 320 15.23 -1.89 2.01
N PRO A 321 16.06 -1.03 2.63
CA PRO A 321 16.41 0.27 2.07
C PRO A 321 17.37 0.20 0.88
N ASP A 322 18.08 -0.91 0.70
CA ASP A 322 19.07 -1.12 -0.36
C ASP A 322 18.54 -2.14 -1.38
N SER A 323 18.25 -1.66 -2.60
CA SER A 323 17.81 -2.49 -3.73
C SER A 323 18.91 -3.40 -4.29
N HIS A 324 20.12 -3.37 -3.73
CA HIS A 324 21.22 -4.29 -4.04
C HIS A 324 21.65 -5.14 -2.84
N GLY A 325 21.12 -4.82 -1.65
CA GLY A 325 21.51 -5.47 -0.41
C GLY A 325 20.87 -6.84 -0.22
N ALA A 326 21.44 -7.66 0.65
CA ALA A 326 20.77 -8.88 1.09
C ALA A 326 19.53 -8.53 1.93
N VAL A 327 18.47 -9.33 1.81
CA VAL A 327 17.27 -9.24 2.65
C VAL A 327 17.05 -10.56 3.39
N PRO A 328 16.32 -10.57 4.51
CA PRO A 328 16.02 -11.80 5.22
C PRO A 328 15.21 -12.75 4.32
N GLY A 329 15.59 -14.03 4.24
CA GLY A 329 14.81 -15.03 3.49
C GLY A 329 13.49 -15.44 4.17
N VAL A 330 13.31 -15.06 5.43
CA VAL A 330 12.09 -15.28 6.22
C VAL A 330 11.84 -14.07 7.10
N ILE A 331 10.60 -13.59 7.14
CA ILE A 331 10.12 -12.63 8.13
C ILE A 331 9.50 -13.41 9.30
N PRO A 332 9.98 -13.21 10.54
CA PRO A 332 9.45 -13.91 11.71
C PRO A 332 8.04 -13.40 12.03
N ALA A 333 7.22 -14.29 12.60
CA ALA A 333 5.93 -13.92 13.15
C ALA A 333 6.08 -12.84 14.24
N ARG A 334 5.09 -11.95 14.35
CA ARG A 334 4.94 -11.06 15.50
C ARG A 334 3.52 -11.20 16.06
N ALA A 335 3.38 -10.95 17.36
CA ALA A 335 2.07 -10.76 17.97
C ALA A 335 1.55 -9.35 17.59
N GLY A 336 0.40 -9.27 16.95
CA GLY A 336 -0.22 -8.01 16.54
C GLY A 336 0.53 -7.29 15.42
N PHE A 337 0.54 -5.96 15.46
CA PHE A 337 1.12 -5.10 14.42
C PHE A 337 2.08 -4.07 15.05
N GLU A 338 2.99 -3.51 14.25
CA GLU A 338 3.85 -2.43 14.74
C GLU A 338 3.04 -1.19 15.08
N ALA A 339 3.14 -0.75 16.32
CA ALA A 339 2.54 0.52 16.71
C ALA A 339 3.24 1.66 15.96
N SER A 340 2.47 2.46 15.24
CA SER A 340 2.93 3.70 14.63
C SER A 340 1.77 4.69 14.55
N ALA A 341 2.08 5.98 14.40
CA ALA A 341 1.04 6.98 14.17
C ALA A 341 0.30 6.76 12.85
N SER A 342 0.95 6.08 11.89
CA SER A 342 0.36 5.76 10.59
C SER A 342 -0.63 4.62 10.68
N LEU A 343 -0.39 3.61 11.53
CA LEU A 343 -1.30 2.48 11.74
C LEU A 343 -2.45 2.87 12.67
N ASN A 344 -3.65 3.05 12.11
CA ASN A 344 -4.82 3.50 12.84
C ASN A 344 -6.13 2.92 12.27
N THR A 345 -7.27 3.50 12.65
CA THR A 345 -8.60 3.02 12.25
C THR A 345 -8.83 3.06 10.73
N LEU A 346 -8.20 3.99 10.00
CA LEU A 346 -8.30 4.04 8.55
C LEU A 346 -7.63 2.84 7.88
N ASP A 347 -6.58 2.26 8.47
CA ASP A 347 -6.02 1.00 8.01
C ASP A 347 -7.03 -0.12 8.20
N PHE A 348 -7.43 -0.37 9.44
CA PHE A 348 -8.26 -1.54 9.73
C PHE A 348 -9.67 -1.45 9.14
N ALA A 349 -10.42 -0.39 9.41
CA ALA A 349 -11.80 -0.25 8.96
C ALA A 349 -11.96 0.41 7.59
N GLY A 350 -10.88 0.95 7.02
CA GLY A 350 -10.85 1.57 5.69
C GLY A 350 -10.09 0.73 4.68
N TYR A 351 -8.78 0.95 4.55
CA TYR A 351 -7.95 0.38 3.49
C TYR A 351 -7.94 -1.15 3.53
N TRP A 352 -7.73 -1.77 4.69
CA TRP A 352 -7.65 -3.22 4.84
C TRP A 352 -9.01 -3.88 4.70
N LYS A 353 -10.10 -3.18 5.07
CA LYS A 353 -11.46 -3.65 4.80
C LYS A 353 -11.68 -3.81 3.30
N ILE A 354 -11.26 -2.81 2.53
CA ILE A 354 -11.37 -2.82 1.07
C ILE A 354 -10.51 -3.93 0.47
N VAL A 355 -9.22 -3.95 0.80
CA VAL A 355 -8.26 -4.92 0.22
C VAL A 355 -8.60 -6.35 0.64
N GLY A 356 -8.96 -6.56 1.91
CA GLY A 356 -9.36 -7.85 2.45
C GLY A 356 -10.68 -8.36 1.86
N GLY A 357 -11.66 -7.49 1.67
CA GLY A 357 -12.92 -7.85 1.01
C GLY A 357 -12.73 -8.25 -0.45
N LEU A 358 -11.89 -7.51 -1.19
CA LEU A 358 -11.51 -7.89 -2.56
C LEU A 358 -10.73 -9.22 -2.58
N LEU A 359 -9.80 -9.44 -1.66
CA LEU A 359 -9.06 -10.69 -1.55
C LEU A 359 -9.98 -11.88 -1.27
N ASP A 360 -10.95 -11.73 -0.36
CA ASP A 360 -11.96 -12.75 -0.07
C ASP A 360 -12.83 -13.03 -1.29
N TRP A 361 -13.16 -12.00 -2.06
CA TRP A 361 -13.91 -12.19 -3.28
C TRP A 361 -13.14 -13.02 -4.30
N LEU A 362 -11.84 -12.74 -4.49
CA LEU A 362 -10.97 -13.55 -5.34
C LEU A 362 -10.87 -14.99 -4.82
N ALA A 363 -10.64 -15.17 -3.52
CA ALA A 363 -10.40 -16.49 -2.92
C ALA A 363 -11.65 -17.37 -2.94
N PHE A 364 -12.80 -16.80 -2.56
CA PHE A 364 -14.03 -17.54 -2.22
C PHE A 364 -15.24 -17.20 -3.08
N ASN A 365 -15.09 -16.34 -4.10
CA ASN A 365 -16.19 -15.85 -4.94
C ASN A 365 -17.33 -15.19 -4.15
N ARG A 366 -17.01 -14.59 -2.98
CA ARG A 366 -17.93 -13.84 -2.13
C ARG A 366 -17.97 -12.37 -2.58
N TYR A 367 -19.11 -11.90 -3.10
CA TYR A 367 -19.27 -10.48 -3.44
C TYR A 367 -19.00 -9.61 -2.19
N PRO A 368 -18.14 -8.58 -2.27
CA PRO A 368 -17.76 -7.80 -1.09
C PRO A 368 -18.76 -6.65 -0.87
N ASP A 369 -19.87 -6.97 -0.20
CA ASP A 369 -20.90 -5.99 0.21
C ASP A 369 -20.33 -4.89 1.11
N GLU A 370 -19.25 -5.18 1.85
CA GLU A 370 -18.51 -4.20 2.65
C GLU A 370 -17.71 -3.18 1.81
N VAL A 371 -17.67 -3.35 0.48
CA VAL A 371 -17.00 -2.45 -0.48
C VAL A 371 -17.99 -1.89 -1.50
N PHE A 372 -18.77 -2.76 -2.14
CA PHE A 372 -19.69 -2.38 -3.21
C PHE A 372 -21.16 -2.39 -2.81
N GLY A 373 -21.50 -2.75 -1.57
CA GLY A 373 -22.86 -2.61 -1.07
C GLY A 373 -23.19 -1.17 -0.70
N ASP A 374 -24.47 -0.80 -0.79
CA ASP A 374 -24.98 0.49 -0.33
C ASP A 374 -25.51 0.34 1.11
N ASN A 375 -24.61 -0.02 2.03
CA ASN A 375 -24.92 -0.30 3.44
C ASN A 375 -24.00 0.49 4.38
N ALA A 376 -24.33 0.48 5.69
CA ALA A 376 -23.55 1.20 6.71
C ALA A 376 -22.13 0.62 6.89
N GLU A 377 -21.92 -0.65 6.58
CA GLU A 377 -20.62 -1.30 6.69
C GLU A 377 -19.63 -0.77 5.64
N ALA A 378 -20.11 -0.45 4.43
CA ALA A 378 -19.31 0.13 3.36
C ALA A 378 -18.67 1.47 3.76
N THR A 379 -19.41 2.33 4.47
CA THR A 379 -18.92 3.63 4.91
C THR A 379 -18.34 3.64 6.33
N PHE A 380 -18.42 2.53 7.06
CA PHE A 380 -17.85 2.40 8.41
C PHE A 380 -16.33 2.54 8.39
N LEU A 381 -15.78 3.39 9.27
CA LEU A 381 -14.33 3.63 9.42
C LEU A 381 -13.84 3.43 10.86
N GLY A 382 -14.60 2.67 11.67
CA GLY A 382 -14.23 2.34 13.03
C GLY A 382 -14.79 3.28 14.09
N GLY A 383 -14.15 3.26 15.26
CA GLY A 383 -14.54 4.05 16.42
C GLY A 383 -13.31 4.50 17.19
N TRP A 384 -13.47 5.60 17.92
CA TRP A 384 -12.48 6.11 18.85
C TRP A 384 -12.46 5.29 20.15
N PRO A 385 -11.33 5.25 20.88
CA PRO A 385 -11.24 4.53 22.15
C PRO A 385 -12.23 5.01 23.22
N ASP A 386 -12.76 6.24 23.11
CA ASP A 386 -13.80 6.77 24.00
C ASP A 386 -15.23 6.34 23.61
N GLY A 387 -15.35 5.41 22.66
CA GLY A 387 -16.62 4.84 22.20
C GLY A 387 -17.35 5.67 21.15
N LYS A 388 -16.85 6.85 20.78
CA LYS A 388 -17.45 7.65 19.71
C LYS A 388 -17.18 7.01 18.34
N PRO A 389 -18.16 6.99 17.42
CA PRO A 389 -17.92 6.53 16.06
C PRO A 389 -16.91 7.45 15.36
N TYR A 390 -16.06 6.88 14.52
CA TYR A 390 -15.23 7.65 13.60
C TYR A 390 -16.13 8.19 12.48
N LYS A 391 -15.83 9.39 11.97
CA LYS A 391 -16.59 9.98 10.88
C LYS A 391 -16.63 9.04 9.66
N PRO A 392 -17.82 8.68 9.12
CA PRO A 392 -17.92 7.69 8.06
C PRO A 392 -17.28 8.16 6.75
N ALA A 393 -16.87 7.21 5.92
CA ALA A 393 -16.42 7.48 4.56
C ALA A 393 -17.55 8.11 3.73
N VAL A 394 -17.19 8.99 2.81
CA VAL A 394 -18.11 9.50 1.78
C VAL A 394 -17.91 8.67 0.52
N ILE A 395 -19.01 8.24 -0.11
CA ILE A 395 -18.97 7.61 -1.43
C ILE A 395 -19.40 8.66 -2.45
N GLU A 396 -18.54 8.93 -3.44
CA GLU A 396 -18.87 9.81 -4.56
C GLU A 396 -19.18 8.98 -5.81
N THR A 397 -20.23 9.38 -6.54
CA THR A 397 -20.61 8.78 -7.82
C THR A 397 -20.46 9.82 -8.94
N PRO A 398 -19.25 9.99 -9.51
CA PRO A 398 -19.00 11.03 -10.52
C PRO A 398 -19.67 10.72 -11.87
N CYS A 399 -20.09 9.48 -12.09
CA CYS A 399 -20.78 9.04 -13.29
C CYS A 399 -22.28 9.26 -13.15
N ARG A 400 -22.85 10.06 -14.06
CA ARG A 400 -24.29 10.33 -14.12
C ARG A 400 -25.05 9.23 -14.83
#